data_AF-A0A5N7B1A0-F1
#
_entry.id   AF-A0A5N7B1A0-F1
#
_cell.length_a   1.000
_cell.length_b   1.000
_cell.length_c   1.000
_cell.angle_alpha   90.00
_cell.angle_beta   90.00
_cell.angle_gamma   90.00
#
_symmetry.space_group_name_H-M   'P 1'
#
loop_
_entity.id
_entity.type
_entity.pdbx_description
1 polymer ?
#
loop_
_entity_poly.entity_id
_entity_poly.type
_entity_poly.pdbx_seq_one_letter_code
_entity_poly.pdbx_strand_id
1 'polypeptide(L)'
;MTFGDAQGANALGLPPGEMVIPDIIIHSPTGEVRFVGEIKTSWTTDLGNLWSREERRFLAQVIRYMDVYGTLYGCASTYEQTVFLKRTGPRSFQVSPVIQHGTPSQANPIKTSLRECFFAIATHVMEDQNWSYGGARVGPTLVSDIIFLEAEYSFSVNDNLYRQSQ
;
A
#
# COMPACT_ATOMS: atom_id res chain seq x y z
N MET A 1 -16.35 6.37 -5.48
CA MET A 1 -15.15 5.51 -5.58
C MET A 1 -15.05 5.05 -7.02
N THR A 2 -13.90 5.23 -7.64
CA THR A 2 -13.65 4.71 -8.99
C THR A 2 -12.41 3.83 -8.93
N PHE A 3 -12.56 2.58 -9.34
CA PHE A 3 -11.43 1.70 -9.65
C PHE A 3 -10.94 2.06 -11.05
N GLY A 4 -9.65 2.34 -11.18
CA GLY A 4 -9.06 2.78 -12.43
C GLY A 4 -7.56 2.51 -12.46
N ASP A 5 -6.95 2.86 -13.59
CA ASP A 5 -5.51 2.85 -13.75
C ASP A 5 -4.93 4.26 -13.54
N ALA A 6 -3.60 4.40 -13.67
CA ALA A 6 -2.92 5.68 -13.51
C ALA A 6 -3.30 6.72 -14.58
N GLN A 7 -3.88 6.30 -15.71
CA GLN A 7 -4.35 7.18 -16.78
C GLN A 7 -5.76 7.71 -16.48
N GLY A 8 -6.59 6.92 -15.78
CA GLY A 8 -7.89 7.33 -15.26
C GLY A 8 -7.81 8.21 -14.00
N ALA A 9 -6.70 8.12 -13.26
CA ALA A 9 -6.39 9.05 -12.18
C ALA A 9 -5.85 10.37 -12.74
N ASN A 10 -6.18 11.49 -12.09
CA ASN A 10 -5.66 12.81 -12.45
C ASN A 10 -4.22 12.98 -11.94
N ALA A 11 -3.32 12.06 -12.29
CA ALA A 11 -1.90 12.07 -11.94
C ALA A 11 -1.10 13.15 -12.71
N LEU A 12 -1.77 14.26 -13.05
CA LEU A 12 -1.23 15.43 -13.72
C LEU A 12 -0.27 16.17 -12.77
N GLY A 13 0.98 15.73 -12.76
CA GLY A 13 2.04 16.35 -11.98
C GLY A 13 3.38 15.62 -12.04
N LEU A 14 3.41 14.38 -12.54
CA LEU A 14 4.66 13.63 -12.65
C LEU A 14 5.46 14.09 -13.89
N PRO A 15 6.75 14.42 -13.74
CA PRO A 15 7.57 14.81 -14.87
C PRO A 15 7.67 13.66 -15.90
N PRO A 16 7.67 13.97 -17.21
CA PRO A 16 7.81 12.96 -18.26
C PRO A 16 9.08 12.13 -18.06
N GLY A 17 8.96 10.81 -17.90
CA GLY A 17 10.07 9.89 -17.67
C GLY A 17 10.17 9.29 -16.26
N GLU A 18 9.43 9.83 -15.27
CA GLU A 18 9.35 9.27 -13.91
C GLU A 18 8.05 8.51 -13.63
N MET A 19 7.20 8.30 -14.65
CA MET A 19 5.90 7.68 -14.48
C MET A 19 6.07 6.21 -14.05
N VAL A 20 5.93 5.97 -12.75
CA VAL A 20 5.86 4.63 -12.17
C VAL A 20 4.41 4.33 -11.92
N ILE A 21 3.90 3.27 -12.53
CA ILE A 21 2.49 2.94 -12.54
C ILE A 21 2.28 1.80 -11.54
N PRO A 22 1.53 2.01 -10.44
CA PRO A 22 1.09 0.94 -9.55
C PRO A 22 0.10 0.02 -10.28
N ASP A 23 0.07 -1.27 -9.91
CA ASP A 23 -0.89 -2.23 -10.44
C ASP A 23 -2.34 -1.94 -10.00
N ILE A 24 -2.51 -1.35 -8.81
CA ILE A 24 -3.81 -1.00 -8.24
C ILE A 24 -3.82 0.49 -7.91
N ILE A 25 -4.86 1.19 -8.35
CA ILE A 25 -5.17 2.54 -7.91
C ILE A 25 -6.62 2.64 -7.44
N ILE A 26 -6.83 3.32 -6.32
CA ILE A 26 -8.15 3.84 -5.95
C ILE A 26 -8.04 5.35 -5.93
N HIS A 27 -8.93 5.99 -6.68
CA HIS A 27 -8.99 7.44 -6.74
C HIS A 27 -10.38 7.98 -6.38
N SER A 28 -10.38 9.23 -5.90
CA SER A 28 -11.61 9.97 -5.66
C SER A 28 -12.29 10.33 -7.01
N PRO A 29 -13.58 10.68 -7.00
CA PRO A 29 -14.26 11.16 -8.21
C PRO A 29 -13.62 12.40 -8.84
N THR A 30 -12.86 13.18 -8.07
CA THR A 30 -12.09 14.34 -8.54
C THR A 30 -10.72 13.95 -9.13
N GLY A 31 -10.37 12.66 -9.10
CA GLY A 31 -9.16 12.09 -9.70
C GLY A 31 -7.97 12.01 -8.76
N GLU A 32 -8.11 12.33 -7.48
CA GLU A 32 -7.03 12.26 -6.49
C GLU A 32 -6.73 10.80 -6.15
N VAL A 33 -5.47 10.37 -6.28
CA VAL A 33 -5.05 9.02 -5.92
C VAL A 33 -4.99 8.88 -4.41
N ARG A 34 -5.85 8.04 -3.84
CA ARG A 34 -5.95 7.84 -2.39
C ARG A 34 -5.41 6.50 -1.91
N PHE A 35 -5.12 5.59 -2.82
CA PHE A 35 -4.54 4.28 -2.52
C PHE A 35 -3.76 3.77 -3.71
N VAL A 36 -2.63 3.11 -3.45
CA VAL A 36 -1.80 2.45 -4.45
C VAL A 36 -1.50 1.01 -4.06
N GLY A 37 -1.41 0.10 -5.02
CA GLY A 37 -1.03 -1.29 -4.75
C GLY A 37 -0.10 -1.85 -5.81
N GLU A 38 0.73 -2.79 -5.40
CA GLU A 38 1.60 -3.57 -6.27
C GLU A 38 1.31 -5.06 -6.06
N ILE A 39 1.25 -5.80 -7.17
CA ILE A 39 1.00 -7.23 -7.22
C ILE A 39 2.22 -7.94 -7.84
N LYS A 40 2.77 -8.91 -7.13
CA LYS A 40 3.80 -9.83 -7.64
C LYS A 40 3.29 -11.26 -7.63
N THR A 41 4.01 -12.15 -8.31
CA THR A 41 3.70 -13.57 -8.31
C THR A 41 4.28 -14.27 -7.07
N SER A 42 3.56 -15.25 -6.56
CA SER A 42 3.82 -15.91 -5.26
C SER A 42 5.14 -16.67 -5.15
N TRP A 43 5.73 -17.13 -6.25
CA TRP A 43 6.96 -17.92 -6.21
C TRP A 43 8.25 -17.09 -6.02
N THR A 44 8.13 -15.76 -5.93
CA THR A 44 9.29 -14.85 -5.76
C THR A 44 9.30 -14.08 -4.45
N THR A 45 8.23 -14.15 -3.64
CA THR A 45 8.08 -13.30 -2.46
C THR A 45 7.15 -13.95 -1.44
N ASP A 46 7.58 -14.02 -0.19
CA ASP A 46 6.82 -14.48 0.97
C ASP A 46 6.62 -13.32 1.96
N LEU A 47 5.45 -12.70 1.92
CA LEU A 47 5.07 -11.63 2.84
C LEU A 47 4.97 -12.10 4.29
N GLY A 48 5.00 -13.41 4.57
CA GLY A 48 5.20 -13.93 5.93
C GLY A 48 6.55 -13.57 6.54
N ASN A 49 7.55 -13.30 5.69
CA ASN A 49 8.89 -12.88 6.08
C ASN A 49 9.22 -11.47 5.55
N LEU A 50 8.47 -10.45 6.00
CA LEU A 50 8.66 -9.05 5.60
C LEU A 50 10.08 -8.49 5.81
N TRP A 51 10.97 -9.23 6.46
CA TRP A 51 12.31 -8.80 6.85
C TRP A 51 13.43 -9.34 5.93
N SER A 52 13.15 -10.23 4.98
CA SER A 52 14.15 -10.53 3.93
C SER A 52 14.36 -9.34 3.00
N ARG A 53 15.43 -9.40 2.20
CA ARG A 53 15.82 -8.31 1.30
C ARG A 53 14.79 -8.13 0.18
N GLU A 54 14.24 -9.22 -0.30
CA GLU A 54 13.29 -9.31 -1.41
C GLU A 54 11.96 -8.65 -1.06
N GLU A 55 11.39 -8.99 0.10
CA GLU A 55 10.15 -8.42 0.63
C GLU A 55 10.35 -6.95 0.98
N ARG A 56 11.50 -6.60 1.55
CA ARG A 56 11.86 -5.20 1.80
C ARG A 56 11.89 -4.37 0.52
N ARG A 57 12.48 -4.88 -0.57
CA ARG A 57 12.43 -4.24 -1.90
C ARG A 57 11.00 -4.13 -2.43
N PHE A 58 10.18 -5.15 -2.18
CA PHE A 58 8.78 -5.12 -2.60
C PHE A 58 7.98 -4.03 -1.87
N LEU A 59 8.12 -3.92 -0.54
CA LEU A 59 7.52 -2.83 0.23
C LEU A 59 8.08 -1.47 -0.18
N ALA A 60 9.38 -1.37 -0.46
CA ALA A 60 10.02 -0.14 -0.94
C ALA A 60 9.38 0.40 -2.22
N GLN A 61 9.03 -0.51 -3.13
CA GLN A 61 8.34 -0.17 -4.37
C GLN A 61 6.97 0.46 -4.09
N VAL A 62 6.19 -0.14 -3.18
CA VAL A 62 4.90 0.42 -2.74
C VAL A 62 5.08 1.79 -2.10
N ILE A 63 6.05 1.93 -1.19
CA ILE A 63 6.36 3.22 -0.53
C ILE A 63 6.74 4.29 -1.55
N ARG A 64 7.49 3.94 -2.60
CA ARG A 64 7.79 4.87 -3.69
C ARG A 64 6.54 5.32 -4.42
N TYR A 65 5.57 4.45 -4.68
CA TYR A 65 4.29 4.89 -5.23
C TYR A 65 3.55 5.81 -4.27
N MET A 66 3.53 5.50 -2.97
CA MET A 66 2.91 6.36 -1.96
C MET A 66 3.52 7.77 -1.98
N ASP A 67 4.84 7.87 -2.15
CA ASP A 67 5.54 9.15 -2.32
C ASP A 67 5.18 9.87 -3.63
N VAL A 68 5.20 9.14 -4.74
CA VAL A 68 4.97 9.67 -6.09
C VAL A 68 3.54 10.22 -6.22
N TYR A 69 2.57 9.50 -5.67
CA TYR A 69 1.15 9.83 -5.74
C TYR A 69 0.63 10.60 -4.52
N GLY A 70 1.51 10.88 -3.53
CA GLY A 70 1.15 11.67 -2.35
C GLY A 70 0.07 11.04 -1.46
N THR A 71 -0.04 9.71 -1.44
CA THR A 71 -1.02 8.99 -0.59
C THR A 71 -0.38 8.41 0.67
N LEU A 72 -1.15 8.33 1.75
CA LEU A 72 -0.77 7.61 2.96
C LEU A 72 -1.03 6.11 2.91
N TYR A 73 -1.77 5.59 1.92
CA TYR A 73 -2.25 4.21 1.93
C TYR A 73 -1.74 3.41 0.75
N GLY A 74 -1.42 2.13 0.99
CA GLY A 74 -1.19 1.20 -0.09
C GLY A 74 -1.24 -0.27 0.31
N CYS A 75 -0.93 -1.17 -0.63
CA CYS A 75 -0.79 -2.60 -0.36
C CYS A 75 0.30 -3.27 -1.20
N ALA A 76 0.79 -4.39 -0.67
CA ALA A 76 1.65 -5.33 -1.37
C ALA A 76 0.95 -6.69 -1.41
N SER A 77 0.82 -7.27 -2.61
CA SER A 77 0.15 -8.57 -2.80
C SER A 77 1.00 -9.54 -3.60
N THR A 78 1.01 -10.82 -3.24
CA THR A 78 1.65 -11.90 -4.00
C THR A 78 0.62 -12.82 -4.68
N TYR A 79 -0.59 -12.31 -4.91
CA TYR A 79 -1.83 -13.07 -5.15
C TYR A 79 -2.28 -13.93 -3.97
N GLU A 80 -1.38 -14.73 -3.40
CA GLU A 80 -1.66 -15.64 -2.27
C GLU A 80 -1.70 -14.89 -0.95
N GLN A 81 -0.81 -13.93 -0.75
CA GLN A 81 -0.69 -13.16 0.48
C GLN A 81 -0.88 -11.67 0.18
N THR A 82 -1.47 -10.92 1.10
CA THR A 82 -1.59 -9.47 0.97
C THR A 82 -1.37 -8.80 2.32
N VAL A 83 -0.63 -7.68 2.30
CA VAL A 83 -0.48 -6.76 3.43
C VAL A 83 -0.89 -5.36 3.01
N PHE A 84 -1.53 -4.64 3.92
CA PHE A 84 -1.88 -3.23 3.76
C PHE A 84 -0.89 -2.36 4.52
N LEU A 85 -0.61 -1.17 3.99
CA LEU A 85 0.29 -0.19 4.57
C LEU A 85 -0.43 1.13 4.81
N LYS A 86 -0.11 1.77 5.92
CA LYS A 86 -0.41 3.18 6.20
C LYS A 86 0.84 3.90 6.63
N ARG A 87 1.15 5.01 5.99
CA ARG A 87 2.22 5.90 6.41
C ARG A 87 1.79 6.68 7.66
N THR A 88 2.64 6.68 8.68
CA THR A 88 2.44 7.44 9.93
C THR A 88 3.49 8.53 10.12
N GLY A 89 4.57 8.51 9.34
CA GLY A 89 5.60 9.54 9.31
C GLY A 89 6.49 9.42 8.08
N PRO A 90 7.54 10.24 7.96
CA PRO A 90 8.38 10.26 6.76
C PRO A 90 9.03 8.91 6.41
N ARG A 91 9.40 8.13 7.44
CA ARG A 91 9.98 6.78 7.30
C ARG A 91 9.30 5.75 8.21
N SER A 92 8.06 6.03 8.61
CA SER A 92 7.33 5.24 9.59
C SER A 92 6.01 4.76 9.02
N PHE A 93 5.74 3.46 9.16
CA PHE A 93 4.60 2.80 8.54
C PHE A 93 3.94 1.82 9.53
N GLN A 94 2.62 1.76 9.45
CA GLN A 94 1.83 0.67 9.98
C GLN A 94 1.61 -0.35 8.88
N VAL A 95 1.77 -1.62 9.21
CA VAL A 95 1.56 -2.75 8.30
C VAL A 95 0.53 -3.67 8.92
N SER A 96 -0.41 -4.13 8.09
CA SER A 96 -1.38 -5.11 8.55
C SER A 96 -0.76 -6.50 8.68
N PRO A 97 -1.38 -7.42 9.44
CA PRO A 97 -1.07 -8.84 9.31
C PRO A 97 -1.20 -9.31 7.87
N VAL A 98 -0.50 -10.41 7.56
CA VAL A 98 -0.62 -11.10 6.27
C VAL A 98 -2.01 -11.72 6.16
N ILE A 99 -2.74 -11.34 5.12
CA ILE A 99 -4.04 -11.92 4.78
C ILE A 99 -3.85 -12.88 3.61
N GLN A 100 -4.23 -14.14 3.80
CA GLN A 100 -4.21 -15.13 2.73
C GLN A 100 -5.43 -14.93 1.81
N HIS A 101 -5.27 -15.11 0.50
CA HIS A 101 -6.32 -15.01 -0.51
C HIS A 101 -7.56 -15.84 -0.17
N GLY A 102 -7.32 -17.07 0.27
CA GLY A 102 -8.34 -18.05 0.61
C GLY A 102 -8.97 -17.86 1.99
N THR A 103 -8.60 -16.83 2.75
CA THR A 103 -9.15 -16.60 4.10
C THR A 103 -10.67 -16.35 4.00
N PRO A 104 -11.51 -17.23 4.57
CA PRO A 104 -12.95 -17.01 4.58
C PRO A 104 -13.33 -15.95 5.61
N SER A 105 -14.41 -15.21 5.34
CA SER A 105 -15.05 -14.38 6.36
C SER A 105 -15.64 -15.27 7.45
N GLN A 106 -15.31 -15.00 8.71
CA GLN A 106 -15.82 -15.74 9.88
C GLN A 106 -16.08 -14.77 11.03
N ALA A 107 -17.21 -14.95 11.72
CA ALA A 107 -17.58 -14.11 12.86
C ALA A 107 -16.96 -14.57 14.19
N ASN A 108 -16.54 -15.84 14.32
CA ASN A 108 -15.97 -16.36 15.56
C ASN A 108 -14.91 -17.47 15.31
N PRO A 109 -13.61 -17.23 15.61
CA PRO A 109 -13.04 -15.92 15.90
C PRO A 109 -13.21 -14.98 14.69
N ILE A 110 -13.28 -13.66 14.92
CA ILE A 110 -13.47 -12.69 13.84
C ILE A 110 -12.26 -12.76 12.88
N LYS A 111 -12.51 -13.28 11.68
CA LYS A 111 -11.58 -13.30 10.55
C LYS A 111 -12.22 -12.59 9.38
N THR A 112 -11.50 -11.63 8.83
CA THR A 112 -11.91 -10.84 7.68
C THR A 112 -11.24 -11.41 6.45
N SER A 113 -12.04 -11.68 5.42
CA SER A 113 -11.55 -12.08 4.11
C SER A 113 -10.80 -10.93 3.43
N LEU A 114 -9.94 -11.27 2.46
CA LEU A 114 -9.23 -10.27 1.66
C LEU A 114 -10.20 -9.30 0.95
N ARG A 115 -11.37 -9.81 0.52
CA ARG A 115 -12.42 -9.05 -0.16
C ARG A 115 -13.02 -7.98 0.76
N GLU A 116 -13.31 -8.35 2.00
CA GLU A 116 -13.77 -7.40 3.02
C GLU A 116 -12.69 -6.36 3.35
N CYS A 117 -11.42 -6.77 3.42
CA CYS A 117 -10.32 -5.83 3.68
C CYS A 117 -10.18 -4.79 2.56
N PHE A 118 -10.24 -5.21 1.30
CA PHE A 118 -10.24 -4.28 0.16
C PHE A 118 -11.46 -3.36 0.15
N PHE A 119 -12.65 -3.88 0.48
CA PHE A 119 -13.84 -3.04 0.58
C PHE A 119 -13.73 -2.00 1.70
N ALA A 120 -13.26 -2.42 2.88
CA ALA A 120 -13.10 -1.57 4.04
C ALA A 120 -12.04 -0.49 3.80
N ILE A 121 -10.85 -0.85 3.27
CA ILE A 121 -9.81 0.14 2.99
C ILE A 121 -10.27 1.12 1.92
N ALA A 122 -10.94 0.65 0.86
CA ALA A 122 -11.42 1.49 -0.21
C ALA A 122 -12.45 2.51 0.32
N THR A 123 -13.35 2.09 1.20
CA THR A 123 -14.31 2.98 1.88
C THR A 123 -13.57 3.99 2.77
N HIS A 124 -12.64 3.49 3.60
CA HIS A 124 -11.88 4.32 4.53
C HIS A 124 -11.10 5.44 3.82
N VAL A 125 -10.37 5.14 2.75
CA VAL A 125 -9.56 6.15 2.04
C VAL A 125 -10.42 7.21 1.32
N MET A 126 -11.69 6.90 1.03
CA MET A 126 -12.62 7.87 0.45
C MET A 126 -13.16 8.84 1.51
N GLU A 127 -13.35 8.38 2.74
CA GLU A 127 -13.88 9.17 3.84
C GLU A 127 -12.79 9.97 4.58
N ASP A 128 -11.57 9.43 4.65
CA ASP A 128 -10.45 10.06 5.34
C ASP A 128 -10.11 11.41 4.71
N GLN A 129 -10.24 12.48 5.50
CA GLN A 129 -9.87 13.84 5.09
C GLN A 129 -8.36 14.06 5.13
N ASN A 130 -7.62 13.24 5.88
CA ASN A 130 -6.17 13.31 6.03
C ASN A 130 -5.48 12.22 5.21
N TRP A 131 -6.03 11.85 4.06
CA TRP A 131 -5.54 10.75 3.22
C TRP A 131 -4.19 11.01 2.55
N SER A 132 -3.83 12.28 2.36
CA SER A 132 -2.66 12.69 1.58
C SER A 132 -1.41 12.87 2.43
N TYR A 133 -0.25 12.58 1.84
CA TYR A 133 1.05 12.89 2.40
C TYR A 133 1.69 14.08 1.67
N GLY A 134 1.80 15.22 2.35
CA GLY A 134 2.46 16.42 1.83
C GLY A 134 3.93 16.56 2.20
N GLY A 135 4.53 15.56 2.84
CA GLY A 135 5.94 15.61 3.24
C GLY A 135 6.90 15.37 2.07
N ALA A 136 8.21 15.58 2.31
CA ALA A 136 9.23 15.39 1.29
C ALA A 136 9.23 13.94 0.75
N ARG A 137 9.31 13.82 -0.59
CA ARG A 137 9.45 12.53 -1.30
C ARG A 137 10.73 11.84 -0.88
N VAL A 138 10.61 10.57 -0.48
CA VAL A 138 11.75 9.71 -0.14
C VAL A 138 12.07 8.72 -1.28
N GLY A 139 11.10 8.47 -2.17
CA GLY A 139 11.00 7.40 -3.18
C GLY A 139 12.19 7.07 -4.11
N PRO A 140 12.87 8.01 -4.77
CA PRO A 140 13.96 7.68 -5.72
C PRO A 140 15.13 6.96 -5.05
N THR A 141 15.36 7.30 -3.78
CA THR A 141 16.38 6.72 -2.91
C THR A 141 16.04 5.28 -2.49
N LEU A 142 14.78 4.84 -2.61
CA LEU A 142 14.27 3.62 -1.96
C LEU A 142 14.33 2.37 -2.83
N VAL A 143 14.48 2.55 -4.13
CA VAL A 143 14.59 1.43 -5.08
C VAL A 143 16.04 1.13 -5.43
N SER A 144 16.99 1.97 -4.99
CA SER A 144 18.41 1.67 -5.10
C SER A 144 18.82 0.71 -3.98
N ASP A 145 19.44 -0.39 -4.36
CA ASP A 145 19.75 -1.53 -3.48
C ASP A 145 20.57 -1.20 -2.23
N ILE A 146 21.29 -0.09 -2.28
CA ILE A 146 22.23 0.34 -1.24
C ILE A 146 21.48 1.11 -0.15
N ILE A 147 20.56 2.01 -0.52
CA ILE A 147 20.06 3.00 0.44
C ILE A 147 18.81 2.52 1.17
N PHE A 148 18.02 1.59 0.61
CA PHE A 148 16.88 1.02 1.36
C PHE A 148 17.34 0.15 2.55
N LEU A 149 18.49 -0.51 2.42
CA LEU A 149 19.07 -1.29 3.52
C LEU A 149 19.67 -0.39 4.61
N GLU A 150 20.10 0.82 4.24
CA GLU A 150 20.69 1.81 5.15
C GLU A 150 19.66 2.77 5.76
N ALA A 151 18.49 2.94 5.13
CA ALA A 151 17.42 3.77 5.65
C ALA A 151 16.72 3.07 6.82
N GLU A 152 16.78 3.67 8.02
CA GLU A 152 16.04 3.22 9.19
C GLU A 152 14.53 3.42 8.99
N TYR A 153 13.86 2.39 8.48
CA TYR A 153 12.41 2.29 8.43
C TYR A 153 11.86 1.69 9.71
N SER A 154 10.84 2.32 10.28
CA SER A 154 10.07 1.74 11.37
C SER A 154 8.74 1.19 10.85
N PHE A 155 8.56 -0.12 10.99
CA PHE A 155 7.32 -0.81 10.72
C PHE A 155 6.69 -1.27 12.03
N SER A 156 5.42 -0.97 12.21
CA SER A 156 4.62 -1.43 13.35
C SER A 156 3.43 -2.23 12.85
N VAL A 157 3.11 -3.36 13.49
CA VAL A 157 1.96 -4.17 13.13
C VAL A 157 0.69 -3.49 13.65
N ASN A 158 -0.33 -3.36 12.79
CA ASN A 158 -1.66 -2.87 13.16
C ASN A 158 -2.73 -3.83 12.65
N ASP A 159 -3.27 -4.65 13.55
CA ASP A 159 -4.29 -5.66 13.26
C ASP A 159 -5.63 -5.08 12.78
N ASN A 160 -5.84 -3.79 13.01
CA ASN A 160 -7.08 -3.08 12.68
C ASN A 160 -6.93 -2.13 11.49
N LEU A 161 -5.83 -2.20 10.74
CA LEU A 161 -5.58 -1.26 9.64
C LEU A 161 -6.68 -1.26 8.58
N TYR A 162 -7.29 -2.43 8.36
CA TYR A 162 -8.41 -2.66 7.44
C TYR A 162 -9.74 -2.93 8.18
N ARG A 163 -9.78 -2.76 9.51
CA ARG A 163 -10.97 -2.92 10.34
C ARG A 163 -11.32 -1.55 10.93
N GLN A 164 -12.18 -0.80 10.25
CA GLN A 164 -12.83 0.30 10.96
C GLN A 164 -13.73 -0.26 12.06
N SER A 165 -13.81 0.48 13.17
CA SER A 165 -14.77 0.29 14.25
C SER A 165 -16.17 0.11 13.66
N GLN A 166 -16.76 -1.07 13.85
CA GLN A 166 -18.21 -1.24 13.72
C GLN A 166 -18.94 -0.31 14.68
#